data_AF-A0AAJ4MNI5-F1
#
_entry.id   AF-A0AAJ4MNI5-F1
#
_cell.length_a   1.000
_cell.length_b   1.000
_cell.length_c   1.000
_cell.angle_alpha   90.00
_cell.angle_beta   90.00
_cell.angle_gamma   90.00
#
_symmetry.space_group_name_H-M   'P 1'
#
loop_
_entity.id
_entity.type
_entity.pdbx_description
1 polymer ?
#
loop_
_entity_poly.entity_id
_entity_poly.type
_entity_poly.pdbx_seq_one_letter_code
_entity_poly.pdbx_strand_id
1 'polypeptide(L)'
;MTLSLLSPLSHAADAPAAAGHYLTLYAVPGVPQNDDPYTWSTLGGKQLTKGVTKADGRAYVKGEEGEDTYILKTVSMRWQLKVPAECWQGAPDAFQQCMQLAKTMSRYDEEQDALKLAEQQKEARMQARIAAYAVAARANDDALAWLGRLPSSWTLEGYGKRLLGIGDKIARHIADEVPQDGPDARQFVCRAPAYYGPVPDQAFVEAWMALPDDARKVRAGPAWDALVEAGGKGNWMARLELYYALSSGKVSELSLLEQYRIVQLMEWLHKKKVGGLYSYFSAAIPAAPGGNYHAAWRRQDQVFLYSALLGDYHQQYRMGNVLQRDTDPALVEAGKAMQACAQAAMPHRR
;
A
#
# COMPACT_ATOMS: atom_id res chain seq x y z
N MET A 1 -24.53 -5.68 38.00
CA MET A 1 -24.40 -6.81 38.96
C MET A 1 -24.96 -8.06 38.31
N THR A 2 -24.06 -9.00 37.97
CA THR A 2 -24.11 -10.48 38.14
C THR A 2 -25.41 -11.25 37.82
N LEU A 3 -25.36 -12.13 36.79
CA LEU A 3 -25.35 -13.62 36.86
C LEU A 3 -26.75 -14.23 37.12
N SER A 4 -27.25 -15.29 36.47
CA SER A 4 -26.66 -16.48 35.87
C SER A 4 -27.66 -17.10 34.88
N LEU A 5 -27.17 -17.59 33.73
CA LEU A 5 -27.86 -18.64 32.98
C LEU A 5 -26.97 -19.88 33.03
N LEU A 6 -27.26 -20.73 34.03
CA LEU A 6 -26.83 -22.12 34.06
C LEU A 6 -27.61 -22.86 32.97
N SER A 7 -26.97 -23.14 31.85
CA SER A 7 -27.34 -24.30 31.04
C SER A 7 -26.37 -25.43 31.38
N PRO A 8 -26.88 -26.66 31.64
CA PRO A 8 -26.04 -27.77 32.05
C PRO A 8 -25.13 -28.15 30.89
N LEU A 9 -23.82 -27.99 31.10
CA LEU A 9 -22.81 -28.72 30.36
C LEU A 9 -23.15 -30.20 30.55
N SER A 10 -23.75 -30.79 29.52
CA SER A 10 -23.84 -32.23 29.37
C SER A 10 -22.44 -32.77 29.60
N HIS A 11 -22.26 -33.40 30.76
CA HIS A 11 -21.08 -34.18 31.05
C HIS A 11 -21.08 -35.28 30.00
N ALA A 12 -20.22 -35.13 28.99
CA ALA A 12 -19.79 -36.27 28.21
C ALA A 12 -19.16 -37.23 29.21
N ALA A 13 -19.94 -38.25 29.58
CA ALA A 13 -19.53 -39.31 30.47
C ALA A 13 -18.19 -39.88 30.01
N ASP A 14 -17.35 -40.19 30.99
CA ASP A 14 -16.04 -40.82 30.85
C ASP A 14 -16.08 -42.00 29.87
N ALA A 15 -15.45 -41.81 28.71
CA ALA A 15 -14.93 -42.93 27.93
C ALA A 15 -13.56 -43.31 28.52
N PRO A 16 -13.32 -44.61 28.82
CA PRO A 16 -12.01 -45.05 29.29
C PRO A 16 -10.93 -44.70 28.26
N ALA A 17 -9.75 -44.32 28.76
CA ALA A 17 -8.60 -43.97 27.93
C ALA A 17 -8.35 -45.06 26.88
N ALA A 18 -8.52 -44.72 25.60
CA ALA A 18 -8.21 -45.62 24.51
C ALA A 18 -6.73 -46.03 24.65
N ALA A 19 -6.46 -47.33 24.54
CA ALA A 19 -5.13 -47.94 24.58
C ALA A 19 -4.27 -47.53 23.37
N GLY A 20 -3.91 -46.25 23.30
CA GLY A 20 -3.07 -45.66 22.25
C GLY A 20 -1.72 -45.22 22.80
N HIS A 21 -0.72 -45.19 21.93
CA HIS A 21 0.61 -44.65 22.20
C HIS A 21 0.53 -43.16 22.55
N TYR A 22 1.40 -42.70 23.45
CA TYR A 22 1.37 -41.32 23.95
C TYR A 22 2.75 -40.77 24.32
N LEU A 23 2.86 -39.45 24.36
CA LEU A 23 3.93 -38.74 25.04
C LEU A 23 3.38 -38.10 26.31
N THR A 24 3.99 -38.36 27.46
CA THR A 24 3.70 -37.62 28.70
C THR A 24 4.41 -36.29 28.67
N LEU A 25 3.63 -35.21 28.70
CA LEU A 25 4.10 -33.84 28.82
C LEU A 25 4.19 -33.45 30.29
N TYR A 26 5.24 -32.71 30.64
CA TYR A 26 5.48 -32.27 32.01
C TYR A 26 5.64 -30.74 32.04
N ALA A 27 4.97 -30.09 32.99
CA ALA A 27 5.15 -28.66 33.24
C ALA A 27 6.54 -28.38 33.85
N VAL A 28 6.93 -29.24 34.78
CA VAL A 28 8.24 -29.36 35.43
C VAL A 28 8.48 -30.84 35.74
N PRO A 29 9.73 -31.29 35.98
CA PRO A 29 10.01 -32.69 36.27
C PRO A 29 9.09 -33.27 37.34
N GLY A 30 8.37 -34.35 37.00
CA GLY A 30 7.45 -35.04 37.91
C GLY A 30 6.03 -34.46 38.00
N VAL A 31 5.73 -33.32 37.37
CA VAL A 31 4.39 -32.70 37.36
C VAL A 31 3.80 -32.77 35.94
N PRO A 32 2.82 -33.65 35.68
CA PRO A 32 2.19 -33.75 34.36
C PRO A 32 1.53 -32.44 33.93
N GLN A 33 1.69 -32.09 32.65
CA GLN A 33 1.10 -30.90 32.06
C GLN A 33 -0.40 -31.15 31.81
N ASN A 34 -1.26 -30.57 32.64
CA ASN A 34 -2.72 -30.66 32.50
C ASN A 34 -3.28 -29.49 31.68
N ASP A 35 -4.38 -29.74 30.97
CA ASP A 35 -5.15 -28.73 30.21
C ASP A 35 -4.33 -27.99 29.14
N ASP A 36 -3.36 -28.67 28.52
CA ASP A 36 -2.56 -28.11 27.41
C ASP A 36 -3.06 -28.66 26.07
N PRO A 37 -3.64 -27.81 25.21
CA PRO A 37 -3.99 -28.19 23.85
C PRO A 37 -2.76 -28.67 23.07
N TYR A 38 -2.90 -29.80 22.37
CA TYR A 38 -1.84 -30.35 21.54
C TYR A 38 -2.34 -30.79 20.16
N THR A 39 -1.44 -30.81 19.19
CA THR A 39 -1.66 -31.36 17.85
C THR A 39 -0.45 -32.17 17.41
N TRP A 40 -0.69 -33.37 16.90
CA TRP A 40 0.27 -34.23 16.22
C TRP A 40 0.11 -34.12 14.71
N SER A 41 1.22 -34.05 13.99
CA SER A 41 1.27 -34.03 12.53
C SER A 41 2.50 -34.75 12.00
N THR A 42 2.49 -35.19 10.74
CA THR A 42 3.71 -35.65 10.05
C THR A 42 4.62 -34.48 9.71
N LEU A 43 5.88 -34.75 9.32
CA LEU A 43 6.79 -33.70 8.87
C LEU A 43 6.24 -32.91 7.66
N GLY A 44 5.51 -33.59 6.76
CA GLY A 44 4.83 -32.99 5.61
C GLY A 44 3.59 -32.15 5.96
N GLY A 45 3.21 -32.09 7.24
CA GLY A 45 2.11 -31.26 7.73
C GLY A 45 0.74 -31.93 7.74
N LYS A 46 0.64 -33.24 7.46
CA LYS A 46 -0.61 -33.99 7.62
C LYS A 46 -0.96 -34.05 9.10
N GLN A 47 -2.09 -33.47 9.50
CA GLN A 47 -2.56 -33.56 10.88
C GLN A 47 -3.03 -35.00 11.19
N LEU A 48 -2.56 -35.55 12.30
CA LEU A 48 -2.88 -36.92 12.74
C LEU A 48 -3.90 -36.90 13.87
N THR A 49 -3.58 -36.19 14.95
CA THR A 49 -4.42 -36.13 16.17
C THR A 49 -4.40 -34.71 16.72
N LYS A 50 -5.52 -34.28 17.31
CA LYS A 50 -5.61 -33.04 18.09
C LYS A 50 -6.34 -33.35 19.40
N GLY A 51 -5.90 -32.77 20.50
CA GLY A 51 -6.48 -33.01 21.81
C GLY A 51 -6.08 -31.96 22.83
N VAL A 52 -6.46 -32.22 24.09
CA VAL A 52 -6.04 -31.46 25.28
C VAL A 52 -5.55 -32.48 26.28
N THR A 53 -4.40 -32.25 26.90
CA THR A 53 -3.88 -33.16 27.94
C THR A 53 -4.79 -33.15 29.17
N LYS A 54 -4.91 -34.31 29.83
CA LYS A 54 -5.65 -34.45 31.09
C LYS A 54 -4.68 -34.45 32.28
N ALA A 55 -5.18 -34.80 33.47
CA ALA A 55 -4.39 -34.85 34.70
C ALA A 55 -3.16 -35.79 34.63
N ASP A 56 -3.15 -36.73 33.70
CA ASP A 56 -2.01 -37.64 33.44
C ASP A 56 -0.95 -37.05 32.49
N GLY A 57 -1.19 -35.87 31.92
CA GLY A 57 -0.28 -35.17 31.00
C GLY A 57 -0.11 -35.83 29.64
N ARG A 58 -0.96 -36.80 29.27
CA ARG A 58 -0.72 -37.63 28.08
C ARG A 58 -1.23 -36.98 26.80
N ALA A 59 -0.34 -36.82 25.83
CA ALA A 59 -0.63 -36.44 24.45
C ALA A 59 -0.62 -37.69 23.55
N TYR A 60 -1.81 -38.19 23.20
CA TYR A 60 -1.98 -39.42 22.45
C TYR A 60 -1.73 -39.23 20.95
N VAL A 61 -1.10 -40.22 20.31
CA VAL A 61 -0.70 -40.19 18.91
C VAL A 61 -1.05 -41.50 18.21
N LYS A 62 -1.33 -41.42 16.91
CA LYS A 62 -1.50 -42.59 16.04
C LYS A 62 -0.38 -42.59 15.00
N GLY A 63 0.16 -43.77 14.73
CA GLY A 63 1.15 -43.95 13.69
C GLY A 63 0.54 -43.70 12.31
N GLU A 64 1.36 -43.18 11.40
CA GLU A 64 1.04 -43.03 9.98
C GLU A 64 1.97 -43.93 9.18
N GLU A 65 1.43 -44.65 8.21
CA GLU A 65 2.21 -45.60 7.41
C GLU A 65 3.29 -44.89 6.61
N GLY A 66 4.52 -45.40 6.67
CA GLY A 66 5.67 -44.82 5.97
C GLY A 66 6.27 -43.55 6.61
N GLU A 67 5.74 -43.09 7.74
CA GLU A 67 6.25 -41.90 8.45
C GLU A 67 7.05 -42.28 9.70
N ASP A 68 8.28 -41.78 9.78
CA ASP A 68 9.18 -41.96 10.93
C ASP A 68 9.38 -40.67 11.74
N THR A 69 8.85 -39.54 11.27
CA THR A 69 9.08 -38.21 11.85
C THR A 69 7.77 -37.51 12.14
N TYR A 70 7.55 -37.21 13.41
CA TYR A 70 6.31 -36.67 13.95
C TYR A 70 6.57 -35.31 14.59
N ILE A 71 5.63 -34.39 14.41
CA ILE A 71 5.63 -33.06 14.99
C ILE A 71 4.52 -32.99 16.04
N LEU A 72 4.90 -32.80 17.29
CA LEU A 72 3.99 -32.41 18.36
C LEU A 72 4.05 -30.89 18.53
N LYS A 73 2.90 -30.23 18.51
CA LYS A 73 2.76 -28.81 18.88
C LYS A 73 1.86 -28.68 20.08
N THR A 74 2.27 -27.92 21.08
CA THR A 74 1.42 -27.44 22.18
C THR A 74 1.33 -25.91 22.13
N VAL A 75 0.76 -25.30 23.18
CA VAL A 75 0.64 -23.84 23.28
C VAL A 75 1.99 -23.13 23.21
N SER A 76 3.02 -23.70 23.83
CA SER A 76 4.32 -23.05 24.03
C SER A 76 5.47 -23.68 23.25
N MET A 77 5.32 -24.91 22.78
CA MET A 77 6.43 -25.72 22.28
C MET A 77 6.06 -26.49 21.01
N ARG A 78 7.07 -26.71 20.18
CA ARG A 78 7.05 -27.65 19.07
C ARG A 78 8.20 -28.64 19.23
N TRP A 79 7.86 -29.92 19.23
CA TRP A 79 8.81 -31.00 19.22
C TRP A 79 8.78 -31.71 17.87
N GLN A 80 9.96 -31.95 17.31
CA GLN A 80 10.17 -32.88 16.22
C GLN A 80 10.76 -34.15 16.80
N LEU A 81 10.01 -35.23 16.67
CA LEU A 81 10.29 -36.53 17.25
C LEU A 81 10.51 -37.53 16.11
N LYS A 82 11.58 -38.29 16.19
CA LYS A 82 11.76 -39.49 15.37
C LYS A 82 11.17 -40.68 16.12
N VAL A 83 10.29 -41.39 15.45
CA VAL A 83 9.58 -42.56 16.00
C VAL A 83 9.79 -43.72 15.03
N PRO A 84 10.85 -44.53 15.23
CA PRO A 84 11.07 -45.76 14.47
C PRO A 84 9.83 -46.67 14.45
N ALA A 85 9.65 -47.41 13.35
CA ALA A 85 8.51 -48.31 13.17
C ALA A 85 8.35 -49.31 14.34
N GLU A 86 9.47 -49.78 14.91
CA GLU A 86 9.54 -50.71 16.04
C GLU A 86 8.89 -50.14 17.31
N CYS A 87 8.92 -48.82 17.53
CA CYS A 87 8.32 -48.20 18.70
C CYS A 87 6.81 -48.42 18.79
N TRP A 88 6.15 -48.55 17.63
CA TRP A 88 4.71 -48.79 17.55
C TRP A 88 4.29 -50.21 17.93
N GLN A 89 5.24 -51.17 17.93
CA GLN A 89 5.00 -52.58 18.27
C GLN A 89 5.11 -52.86 19.78
N GLY A 90 5.70 -51.93 20.54
CA GLY A 90 5.87 -52.05 21.99
C GLY A 90 4.59 -51.75 22.78
N ALA A 91 4.68 -51.88 24.11
CA ALA A 91 3.61 -51.45 25.00
C ALA A 91 3.48 -49.91 25.01
N PRO A 92 2.26 -49.35 25.17
CA PRO A 92 2.03 -47.90 25.11
C PRO A 92 2.88 -47.06 26.09
N ASP A 93 3.23 -47.62 27.23
CA ASP A 93 4.05 -46.99 28.27
C ASP A 93 5.55 -46.99 27.92
N ALA A 94 6.04 -47.97 27.17
CA ALA A 94 7.40 -48.02 26.64
C ALA A 94 7.62 -47.08 25.43
N PHE A 95 6.53 -46.64 24.78
CA PHE A 95 6.57 -45.84 23.55
C PHE A 95 7.43 -44.57 23.69
N GLN A 96 7.23 -43.79 24.76
CA GLN A 96 7.98 -42.56 25.00
C GLN A 96 9.49 -42.78 25.14
N GLN A 97 9.92 -43.90 25.69
CA GLN A 97 11.34 -44.22 25.85
C GLN A 97 12.00 -44.64 24.53
N CYS A 98 11.21 -45.12 23.57
CA CYS A 98 11.67 -45.53 22.25
C CYS A 98 11.83 -44.34 21.28
N MET A 99 11.04 -43.27 21.46
CA MET A 99 11.12 -42.07 20.63
C MET A 99 12.41 -41.29 20.84
N GLN A 100 12.90 -40.64 19.79
CA GLN A 100 14.07 -39.76 19.85
C GLN A 100 13.67 -38.31 19.58
N LEU A 101 14.00 -37.40 20.51
CA LEU A 101 13.85 -35.97 20.28
C LEU A 101 14.90 -35.49 19.29
N ALA A 102 14.47 -35.08 18.10
CA ALA A 102 15.35 -34.56 17.08
C ALA A 102 15.54 -33.04 17.21
N LYS A 103 14.45 -32.30 17.45
CA LYS A 103 14.48 -30.85 17.64
C LYS A 103 13.37 -30.42 18.58
N THR A 104 13.65 -29.42 19.40
CA THR A 104 12.64 -28.70 20.17
C THR A 104 12.76 -27.21 19.85
N MET A 105 11.63 -26.53 19.70
CA MET A 105 11.56 -25.09 19.50
C MET A 105 10.44 -24.53 20.37
N SER A 106 10.69 -23.42 21.06
CA SER A 106 9.58 -22.69 21.65
C SER A 106 8.78 -22.01 20.55
N ARG A 107 7.50 -21.74 20.80
CA ARG A 107 6.66 -20.93 19.93
C ARG A 107 7.27 -19.55 19.69
N TYR A 108 7.91 -18.98 20.72
CA TYR A 108 8.62 -17.71 20.60
C TYR A 108 9.75 -17.79 19.58
N ASP A 109 10.58 -18.85 19.62
CA ASP A 109 11.66 -19.04 18.66
C ASP A 109 11.14 -19.26 17.23
N GLU A 110 10.03 -19.99 17.07
CA GLU A 110 9.37 -20.13 15.77
C GLU A 110 8.91 -18.78 15.19
N GLU A 111 8.30 -17.94 16.04
CA GLU A 111 7.85 -16.61 15.66
C GLU A 111 9.04 -15.71 15.30
N GLN A 112 10.15 -15.76 16.06
CA GLN A 112 11.37 -15.00 15.76
C GLN A 112 12.03 -15.46 14.45
N ASP A 113 12.13 -16.77 14.21
CA ASP A 113 12.68 -17.30 12.97
C ASP A 113 11.83 -16.91 11.76
N ALA A 114 10.49 -16.93 11.90
CA ALA A 114 9.57 -16.48 10.85
C ALA A 114 9.73 -14.98 10.55
N LEU A 115 9.87 -14.13 11.58
CA LEU A 115 10.13 -12.70 11.42
C LEU A 115 11.48 -12.45 10.73
N LYS A 116 12.53 -13.16 11.15
CA LYS A 116 13.85 -13.06 10.54
C LYS A 116 13.83 -13.46 9.06
N LEU A 117 13.14 -14.55 8.73
CA LEU A 117 12.97 -14.99 7.35
C LEU A 117 12.19 -13.95 6.53
N ALA A 118 11.12 -13.37 7.10
CA ALA A 118 10.35 -12.31 6.43
C ALA A 118 11.21 -11.07 6.15
N GLU A 119 12.05 -10.64 7.10
CA GLU A 119 12.95 -9.51 6.90
C GLU A 119 14.03 -9.82 5.84
N GLN A 120 14.59 -11.04 5.84
CA GLN A 120 15.52 -11.49 4.80
C GLN A 120 14.87 -11.49 3.41
N GLN A 121 13.63 -11.96 3.29
CA GLN A 121 12.88 -11.93 2.03
C GLN A 121 12.61 -10.50 1.57
N LYS A 122 12.30 -9.59 2.49
CA LYS A 122 12.09 -8.16 2.20
C LYS A 122 13.38 -7.50 1.71
N GLU A 123 14.51 -7.77 2.36
CA GLU A 123 15.83 -7.27 1.95
C GLU A 123 16.20 -7.81 0.55
N ALA A 124 16.06 -9.12 0.32
CA ALA A 124 16.33 -9.73 -0.99
C ALA A 124 15.46 -9.13 -2.10
N ARG A 125 14.16 -8.90 -1.84
CA ARG A 125 13.26 -8.21 -2.78
C ARG A 125 13.70 -6.77 -3.05
N MET A 126 14.15 -6.04 -2.04
CA MET A 126 14.66 -4.69 -2.22
C MET A 126 15.93 -4.68 -3.08
N GLN A 127 16.90 -5.56 -2.80
CA GLN A 127 18.13 -5.68 -3.59
C GLN A 127 17.83 -6.01 -5.06
N ALA A 128 16.88 -6.92 -5.33
CA ALA A 128 16.44 -7.21 -6.69
C ALA A 128 15.84 -5.98 -7.39
N ARG A 129 15.04 -5.16 -6.69
CA ARG A 129 14.50 -3.90 -7.23
C ARG A 129 15.60 -2.89 -7.53
N ILE A 130 16.61 -2.76 -6.66
CA ILE A 130 17.75 -1.86 -6.87
C ILE A 130 18.58 -2.31 -8.09
N ALA A 131 18.82 -3.61 -8.24
CA ALA A 131 19.53 -4.15 -9.41
C ALA A 131 18.74 -3.89 -10.71
N ALA A 132 17.43 -4.14 -10.72
CA ALA A 132 16.56 -3.86 -11.86
C ALA A 132 16.57 -2.35 -12.22
N TYR A 133 16.52 -1.48 -11.21
CA TYR A 133 16.66 -0.05 -11.41
C TYR A 133 18.00 0.30 -12.07
N ALA A 134 19.13 -0.24 -11.58
CA ALA A 134 20.44 0.12 -12.10
C ALA A 134 20.59 -0.22 -13.59
N VAL A 135 20.02 -1.36 -14.01
CA VAL A 135 19.97 -1.77 -15.42
C VAL A 135 19.14 -0.77 -16.23
N ALA A 136 17.90 -0.50 -15.81
CA ALA A 136 16.99 0.40 -16.52
C ALA A 136 17.50 1.85 -16.58
N ALA A 137 18.03 2.37 -15.47
CA ALA A 137 18.59 3.73 -15.40
C ALA A 137 19.82 3.90 -16.29
N ARG A 138 20.64 2.85 -16.42
CA ARG A 138 21.80 2.85 -17.32
C ARG A 138 21.39 2.83 -18.79
N ALA A 139 20.38 2.03 -19.14
CA ALA A 139 19.87 1.93 -20.49
C ALA A 139 19.17 3.22 -20.92
N ASN A 140 18.42 3.86 -20.01
CA ASN A 140 17.63 5.07 -20.26
C ASN A 140 16.75 4.93 -21.52
N ASP A 141 16.06 3.81 -21.60
CA ASP A 141 15.24 3.38 -22.73
C ASP A 141 13.79 3.09 -22.31
N ASP A 142 13.38 3.50 -21.10
CA ASP A 142 12.00 3.42 -20.68
C ASP A 142 11.11 4.47 -21.39
N ALA A 143 9.80 4.24 -21.33
CA ALA A 143 8.78 5.07 -21.94
C ALA A 143 8.92 6.58 -21.61
N LEU A 144 9.48 6.92 -20.44
CA LEU A 144 9.64 8.30 -19.97
C LEU A 144 11.08 8.80 -20.03
N ALA A 145 11.97 8.12 -20.77
CA ALA A 145 13.38 8.49 -20.92
C ALA A 145 13.62 9.91 -21.45
N TRP A 146 12.66 10.48 -22.19
CA TRP A 146 12.67 11.86 -22.66
C TRP A 146 12.60 12.91 -21.52
N LEU A 147 12.30 12.51 -20.28
CA LEU A 147 12.44 13.38 -19.09
C LEU A 147 13.90 13.61 -18.69
N GLY A 148 14.85 12.91 -19.32
CA GLY A 148 16.27 13.00 -19.05
C GLY A 148 16.78 11.85 -18.19
N ARG A 149 18.10 11.74 -18.09
CA ARG A 149 18.77 10.63 -17.41
C ARG A 149 18.47 10.58 -15.91
N LEU A 150 18.45 9.36 -15.39
CA LEU A 150 18.31 9.07 -13.96
C LEU A 150 19.69 8.82 -13.32
N PRO A 151 19.81 8.94 -11.98
CA PRO A 151 21.00 8.50 -11.26
C PRO A 151 21.33 7.04 -11.56
N SER A 152 22.61 6.71 -11.76
CA SER A 152 23.04 5.34 -12.08
C SER A 152 22.79 4.32 -10.97
N SER A 153 22.57 4.79 -9.74
CA SER A 153 22.27 3.98 -8.56
C SER A 153 21.09 4.57 -7.81
N TRP A 154 20.20 3.71 -7.32
CA TRP A 154 19.12 4.11 -6.45
C TRP A 154 19.56 4.02 -4.99
N THR A 155 19.30 5.06 -4.21
CA THR A 155 19.43 5.03 -2.75
C THR A 155 18.23 5.72 -2.13
N LEU A 156 17.80 5.25 -0.96
CA LEU A 156 16.69 5.87 -0.22
C LEU A 156 16.99 7.35 0.10
N GLU A 157 18.23 7.65 0.49
CA GLU A 157 18.68 9.01 0.77
C GLU A 157 18.66 9.89 -0.49
N GLY A 158 19.20 9.42 -1.61
CA GLY A 158 19.27 10.18 -2.85
C GLY A 158 17.89 10.44 -3.44
N TYR A 159 17.01 9.44 -3.42
CA TYR A 159 15.62 9.60 -3.80
C TYR A 159 14.88 10.55 -2.86
N GLY A 160 14.99 10.32 -1.55
CA GLY A 160 14.35 11.13 -0.51
C GLY A 160 14.76 12.60 -0.58
N LYS A 161 16.04 12.90 -0.74
CA LYS A 161 16.55 14.27 -0.90
C LYS A 161 15.95 14.97 -2.11
N ARG A 162 15.82 14.28 -3.24
CA ARG A 162 15.26 14.88 -4.46
C ARG A 162 13.75 15.11 -4.31
N LEU A 163 13.01 14.11 -3.81
CA LEU A 163 11.57 14.19 -3.58
C LEU A 163 11.20 15.30 -2.58
N LEU A 164 11.83 15.31 -1.40
CA LEU A 164 11.61 16.34 -0.38
C LEU A 164 12.03 17.71 -0.91
N GLY A 165 13.17 17.78 -1.61
CA GLY A 165 13.66 19.03 -2.19
C GLY A 165 12.71 19.66 -3.21
N ILE A 166 12.01 18.87 -4.04
CA ILE A 166 10.97 19.41 -4.92
C ILE A 166 9.66 19.69 -4.16
N GLY A 167 9.29 18.86 -3.18
CA GLY A 167 8.14 19.10 -2.30
C GLY A 167 8.23 20.43 -1.57
N ASP A 168 9.39 20.74 -0.97
CA ASP A 168 9.65 22.00 -0.27
C ASP A 168 9.57 23.21 -1.19
N LYS A 169 10.01 23.08 -2.45
CA LYS A 169 9.90 24.15 -3.45
C LYS A 169 8.45 24.42 -3.82
N ILE A 170 7.65 23.37 -4.00
CA ILE A 170 6.22 23.48 -4.29
C ILE A 170 5.48 24.10 -3.10
N ALA A 171 5.77 23.63 -1.88
CA ALA A 171 5.15 24.15 -0.66
C ALA A 171 5.48 25.63 -0.43
N ARG A 172 6.75 26.02 -0.62
CA ARG A 172 7.16 27.44 -0.56
C ARG A 172 6.49 28.28 -1.63
N HIS A 173 6.44 27.82 -2.88
CA HIS A 173 5.72 28.51 -3.95
C HIS A 173 4.26 28.76 -3.59
N ILE A 174 3.55 27.76 -3.05
CA ILE A 174 2.17 27.92 -2.60
C ILE A 174 2.08 28.95 -1.47
N ALA A 175 2.99 28.90 -0.49
CA ALA A 175 3.00 29.85 0.63
C ALA A 175 3.27 31.30 0.20
N ASP A 176 4.14 31.49 -0.78
CA ASP A 176 4.57 32.81 -1.27
C ASP A 176 3.54 33.43 -2.24
N GLU A 177 2.89 32.60 -3.05
CA GLU A 177 2.07 33.09 -4.18
C GLU A 177 0.56 33.04 -3.91
N VAL A 178 0.10 32.28 -2.91
CA VAL A 178 -1.31 32.26 -2.51
C VAL A 178 -1.49 33.25 -1.36
N PRO A 179 -2.20 34.39 -1.58
CA PRO A 179 -2.42 35.39 -0.54
C PRO A 179 -3.12 34.79 0.67
N GLN A 180 -2.90 35.35 1.86
CA GLN A 180 -3.57 34.91 3.10
C GLN A 180 -5.10 34.99 2.99
N ASP A 181 -5.62 36.02 2.31
CA ASP A 181 -7.05 36.21 2.07
C ASP A 181 -7.56 35.43 0.83
N GLY A 182 -6.66 34.70 0.16
CA GLY A 182 -6.94 33.94 -1.05
C GLY A 182 -6.84 34.75 -2.34
N PRO A 183 -6.77 34.08 -3.51
CA PRO A 183 -6.81 34.76 -4.80
C PRO A 183 -8.18 35.39 -5.07
N ASP A 184 -8.21 36.50 -5.82
CA ASP A 184 -9.48 37.12 -6.24
C ASP A 184 -10.05 36.41 -7.47
N ALA A 185 -11.14 35.66 -7.28
CA ALA A 185 -11.81 34.93 -8.37
C ALA A 185 -12.33 35.85 -9.47
N ARG A 186 -12.59 37.13 -9.18
CA ARG A 186 -13.07 38.11 -10.16
C ARG A 186 -12.03 38.43 -11.24
N GLN A 187 -10.77 38.09 -11.00
CA GLN A 187 -9.67 38.24 -11.96
C GLN A 187 -9.58 37.07 -12.96
N PHE A 188 -10.48 36.09 -12.87
CA PHE A 188 -10.46 34.95 -13.78
C PHE A 188 -10.65 35.38 -15.23
N VAL A 189 -9.77 34.88 -16.10
CA VAL A 189 -9.86 35.02 -17.55
C VAL A 189 -9.76 33.64 -18.15
N CYS A 190 -10.78 33.24 -18.93
CA CYS A 190 -10.72 31.97 -19.65
C CYS A 190 -9.59 31.99 -20.68
N ARG A 191 -8.76 30.94 -20.66
CA ARG A 191 -7.65 30.75 -21.60
C ARG A 191 -7.70 29.34 -22.17
N ALA A 192 -7.47 29.23 -23.48
CA ALA A 192 -7.34 27.93 -24.15
C ALA A 192 -6.04 27.23 -23.71
N PRO A 193 -5.96 25.89 -23.80
CA PRO A 193 -4.79 25.14 -23.34
C PRO A 193 -3.45 25.60 -23.93
N ALA A 194 -3.44 26.04 -25.19
CA ALA A 194 -2.25 26.53 -25.89
C ALA A 194 -1.66 27.82 -25.27
N TYR A 195 -2.43 28.56 -24.48
CA TYR A 195 -1.93 29.74 -23.77
C TYR A 195 -0.95 29.38 -22.65
N TYR A 196 -1.20 28.27 -21.95
CA TYR A 196 -0.37 27.84 -20.81
C TYR A 196 0.86 27.03 -21.25
N GLY A 197 0.86 26.50 -22.46
CA GLY A 197 2.00 25.82 -23.04
C GLY A 197 1.66 25.03 -24.30
N PRO A 198 2.65 24.33 -24.88
CA PRO A 198 2.44 23.50 -26.07
C PRO A 198 1.43 22.38 -25.82
N VAL A 199 0.57 22.13 -26.80
CA VAL A 199 -0.44 21.05 -26.79
C VAL A 199 -0.40 20.19 -28.07
N PRO A 200 0.77 19.68 -28.51
CA PRO A 200 0.81 18.74 -29.62
C PRO A 200 0.04 17.46 -29.27
N ASP A 201 -0.57 16.84 -30.27
CA ASP A 201 -1.32 15.58 -30.14
C ASP A 201 -2.40 15.60 -29.05
N GLN A 202 -3.12 16.73 -28.92
CA GLN A 202 -4.14 16.92 -27.89
C GLN A 202 -5.23 15.83 -27.90
N ALA A 203 -5.55 15.27 -29.06
CA ALA A 203 -6.49 14.15 -29.20
C ALA A 203 -6.07 12.91 -28.38
N PHE A 204 -4.76 12.69 -28.16
CA PHE A 204 -4.29 11.59 -27.31
C PHE A 204 -4.57 11.83 -25.84
N VAL A 205 -4.47 13.09 -25.39
CA VAL A 205 -4.83 13.47 -24.02
C VAL A 205 -6.33 13.29 -23.82
N GLU A 206 -7.15 13.75 -24.77
CA GLU A 206 -8.61 13.59 -24.75
C GLU A 206 -9.02 12.12 -24.72
N ALA A 207 -8.43 11.28 -25.58
CA ALA A 207 -8.68 9.85 -25.61
C ALA A 207 -8.30 9.18 -24.28
N TRP A 208 -7.16 9.55 -23.69
CA TRP A 208 -6.76 9.06 -22.37
C TRP A 208 -7.78 9.44 -21.29
N MET A 209 -8.23 10.69 -21.26
CA MET A 209 -9.18 11.16 -20.24
C MET A 209 -10.60 10.62 -20.43
N ALA A 210 -10.96 10.21 -21.64
CA ALA A 210 -12.23 9.56 -21.90
C ALA A 210 -12.26 8.11 -21.38
N LEU A 211 -11.13 7.52 -21.00
CA LEU A 211 -11.08 6.18 -20.42
C LEU A 211 -11.63 6.15 -18.99
N PRO A 212 -12.32 5.06 -18.62
CA PRO A 212 -12.66 4.76 -17.22
C PRO A 212 -11.43 4.79 -16.28
N ASP A 213 -11.66 5.18 -15.03
CA ASP A 213 -10.59 5.29 -14.01
C ASP A 213 -9.82 3.99 -13.78
N ASP A 214 -10.49 2.85 -13.81
CA ASP A 214 -9.88 1.53 -13.68
C ASP A 214 -8.97 1.21 -14.87
N ALA A 215 -9.38 1.54 -16.09
CA ALA A 215 -8.54 1.42 -17.28
C ALA A 215 -7.28 2.31 -17.19
N ARG A 216 -7.42 3.54 -16.67
CA ARG A 216 -6.28 4.45 -16.49
C ARG A 216 -5.26 3.97 -15.44
N LYS A 217 -5.68 3.17 -14.45
CA LYS A 217 -4.76 2.61 -13.43
C LYS A 217 -3.81 1.54 -13.99
N VAL A 218 -4.18 0.88 -15.08
CA VAL A 218 -3.35 -0.18 -15.70
C VAL A 218 -2.06 0.39 -16.30
N ARG A 219 -2.08 1.65 -16.76
CA ARG A 219 -0.91 2.37 -17.31
C ARG A 219 -0.19 1.57 -18.41
N ALA A 220 -0.98 0.99 -19.31
CA ALA A 220 -0.49 0.21 -20.43
C ALA A 220 -1.45 0.31 -21.64
N GLY A 221 -0.94 -0.08 -22.81
CA GLY A 221 -1.72 -0.14 -24.04
C GLY A 221 -1.76 1.19 -24.81
N PRO A 222 -2.47 1.23 -25.95
CA PRO A 222 -2.30 2.30 -26.94
C PRO A 222 -2.59 3.70 -26.41
N ALA A 223 -3.57 3.87 -25.53
CA ALA A 223 -3.90 5.16 -24.95
C ALA A 223 -2.81 5.67 -23.99
N TRP A 224 -2.19 4.77 -23.22
CA TRP A 224 -1.04 5.10 -22.38
C TRP A 224 0.18 5.46 -23.23
N ASP A 225 0.48 4.65 -24.25
CA ASP A 225 1.63 4.86 -25.13
C ASP A 225 1.52 6.19 -25.89
N ALA A 226 0.32 6.52 -26.38
CA ALA A 226 0.02 7.78 -27.05
C ALA A 226 0.14 8.99 -26.10
N LEU A 227 -0.30 8.84 -24.83
CA LEU A 227 -0.13 9.86 -23.81
C LEU A 227 1.36 10.13 -23.51
N VAL A 228 2.14 9.05 -23.39
CA VAL A 228 3.60 9.13 -23.22
C VAL A 228 4.23 9.87 -24.39
N GLU A 229 3.85 9.54 -25.63
CA GLU A 229 4.37 10.18 -26.84
C GLU A 229 4.06 11.68 -26.87
N ALA A 230 2.81 12.07 -26.60
CA ALA A 230 2.40 13.47 -26.50
C ALA A 230 3.19 14.22 -25.42
N GLY A 231 3.42 13.58 -24.27
CA GLY A 231 4.28 14.10 -23.20
C GLY A 231 5.71 14.33 -23.68
N GLY A 232 6.28 13.38 -24.41
CA GLY A 232 7.60 13.48 -25.03
C GLY A 232 7.74 14.67 -25.98
N LYS A 233 6.71 14.94 -26.78
CA LYS A 233 6.63 16.11 -27.68
C LYS A 233 6.39 17.44 -26.97
N GLY A 234 6.20 17.42 -25.65
CA GLY A 234 6.09 18.62 -24.82
C GLY A 234 4.66 19.04 -24.50
N ASN A 235 3.66 18.19 -24.76
CA ASN A 235 2.28 18.46 -24.34
C ASN A 235 2.22 18.55 -22.81
N TRP A 236 1.89 19.74 -22.28
CA TRP A 236 1.90 19.98 -20.84
C TRP A 236 0.77 19.22 -20.12
N MET A 237 -0.37 19.03 -20.79
CA MET A 237 -1.51 18.30 -20.26
C MET A 237 -1.22 16.80 -20.21
N ALA A 238 -0.56 16.26 -21.23
CA ALA A 238 -0.08 14.88 -21.22
C ALA A 238 0.88 14.62 -20.06
N ARG A 239 1.84 15.53 -19.82
CA ARG A 239 2.77 15.43 -18.67
C ARG A 239 2.05 15.49 -17.32
N LEU A 240 1.00 16.30 -17.22
CA LEU A 240 0.17 16.37 -16.02
C LEU A 240 -0.61 15.07 -15.79
N GLU A 241 -1.20 14.49 -16.83
CA GLU A 241 -1.90 13.21 -16.77
C GLU A 241 -0.97 12.04 -16.43
N LEU A 242 0.24 12.00 -17.03
CA LEU A 242 1.27 11.03 -16.68
C LEU A 242 1.65 11.14 -15.20
N TYR A 243 1.78 12.37 -14.68
CA TYR A 243 2.02 12.60 -13.27
C TYR A 243 0.90 12.02 -12.41
N TYR A 244 -0.37 12.37 -12.68
CA TYR A 244 -1.51 11.86 -11.92
C TYR A 244 -1.65 10.33 -11.97
N ALA A 245 -1.45 9.74 -13.14
CA ALA A 245 -1.51 8.29 -13.30
C ALA A 245 -0.45 7.57 -12.47
N LEU A 246 0.79 8.09 -12.43
CA LEU A 246 1.87 7.52 -11.62
C LEU A 246 1.71 7.81 -10.12
N SER A 247 1.34 9.04 -9.76
CA SER A 247 1.33 9.49 -8.36
C SER A 247 0.12 8.98 -7.55
N SER A 248 -0.94 8.54 -8.22
CA SER A 248 -2.13 7.96 -7.59
C SER A 248 -1.99 6.47 -7.23
N GLY A 249 -0.95 5.79 -7.72
CA GLY A 249 -0.65 4.40 -7.40
C GLY A 249 -0.08 4.22 -5.99
N LYS A 250 -0.17 3.00 -5.44
CA LYS A 250 0.50 2.70 -4.17
C LYS A 250 2.01 2.66 -4.38
N VAL A 251 2.78 3.32 -3.51
CA VAL A 251 4.26 3.34 -3.60
C VAL A 251 4.87 1.94 -3.60
N SER A 252 4.23 0.96 -2.94
CA SER A 252 4.65 -0.44 -2.95
C SER A 252 4.51 -1.13 -4.31
N GLU A 253 3.62 -0.64 -5.17
CA GLU A 253 3.34 -1.17 -6.51
C GLU A 253 4.20 -0.47 -7.59
N LEU A 254 4.84 0.66 -7.26
CA LEU A 254 5.74 1.38 -8.18
C LEU A 254 7.14 0.75 -8.21
N SER A 255 7.70 0.62 -9.41
CA SER A 255 9.13 0.41 -9.59
C SER A 255 9.93 1.60 -9.07
N LEU A 256 11.19 1.38 -8.69
CA LEU A 256 12.09 2.45 -8.26
C LEU A 256 12.35 3.46 -9.40
N LEU A 257 12.24 3.01 -10.65
CA LEU A 257 12.33 3.84 -11.84
C LEU A 257 11.16 4.83 -11.91
N GLU A 258 9.93 4.34 -11.81
CA GLU A 258 8.72 5.17 -11.81
C GLU A 258 8.72 6.20 -10.69
N GLN A 259 9.20 5.83 -9.50
CA GLN A 259 9.34 6.78 -8.39
C GLN A 259 10.21 7.99 -8.77
N TYR A 260 11.35 7.80 -9.44
CA TYR A 260 12.15 8.91 -9.94
C TYR A 260 11.49 9.65 -11.11
N ARG A 261 10.76 8.96 -12.00
CA ARG A 261 10.01 9.60 -13.09
C ARG A 261 8.92 10.53 -12.56
N ILE A 262 8.25 10.17 -11.46
CA ILE A 262 7.32 11.06 -10.75
C ILE A 262 8.04 12.35 -10.33
N VAL A 263 9.22 12.23 -9.72
CA VAL A 263 9.98 13.41 -9.26
C VAL A 263 10.41 14.30 -10.45
N GLN A 264 10.83 13.73 -11.58
CA GLN A 264 11.13 14.51 -12.79
C GLN A 264 9.90 15.21 -13.37
N LEU A 265 8.74 14.55 -13.36
CA LEU A 265 7.48 15.18 -13.77
C LEU A 265 7.12 16.34 -12.84
N MET A 266 7.25 16.17 -11.52
CA MET A 266 7.04 17.25 -10.56
C MET A 266 7.97 18.44 -10.81
N GLU A 267 9.26 18.18 -11.03
CA GLU A 267 10.24 19.22 -11.33
C GLU A 267 9.88 19.98 -12.61
N TRP A 268 9.46 19.26 -13.66
CA TRP A 268 9.07 19.89 -14.91
C TRP A 268 7.78 20.70 -14.77
N LEU A 269 6.75 20.13 -14.16
CA LEU A 269 5.45 20.77 -13.93
C LEU A 269 5.60 22.03 -13.06
N HIS A 270 6.44 21.96 -12.03
CA HIS A 270 6.75 23.10 -11.18
C HIS A 270 7.51 24.18 -11.94
N LYS A 271 8.54 23.81 -12.72
CA LYS A 271 9.29 24.75 -13.57
C LYS A 271 8.38 25.46 -14.57
N LYS A 272 7.32 24.80 -15.04
CA LYS A 272 6.31 25.36 -15.95
C LYS A 272 5.11 26.00 -15.25
N LYS A 273 5.09 26.02 -13.91
CA LYS A 273 3.99 26.53 -13.09
C LYS A 273 2.61 25.97 -13.51
N VAL A 274 2.55 24.69 -13.85
CA VAL A 274 1.29 24.04 -14.26
C VAL A 274 0.37 23.95 -13.05
N GLY A 275 -0.80 24.60 -13.12
CA GLY A 275 -1.77 24.70 -12.02
C GLY A 275 -2.11 23.36 -11.35
N GLY A 276 -2.26 22.31 -12.17
CA GLY A 276 -2.60 20.96 -11.71
C GLY A 276 -1.62 20.31 -10.74
N LEU A 277 -0.35 20.73 -10.73
CA LEU A 277 0.61 20.25 -9.73
C LEU A 277 0.26 20.78 -8.34
N TYR A 278 -0.07 22.07 -8.22
CA TYR A 278 -0.33 22.72 -6.94
C TYR A 278 -1.64 22.24 -6.33
N SER A 279 -2.67 22.00 -7.16
CA SER A 279 -3.93 21.42 -6.70
C SER A 279 -3.73 20.02 -6.12
N TYR A 280 -2.86 19.20 -6.72
CA TYR A 280 -2.51 17.88 -6.17
C TYR A 280 -1.84 17.98 -4.79
N PHE A 281 -0.88 18.89 -4.62
CA PHE A 281 -0.19 19.09 -3.34
C PHE A 281 -1.09 19.69 -2.26
N SER A 282 -2.11 20.45 -2.64
CA SER A 282 -3.08 21.00 -1.70
C SER A 282 -3.97 19.94 -1.05
N ALA A 283 -4.11 18.75 -1.65
CA ALA A 283 -4.86 17.63 -1.07
C ALA A 283 -4.27 17.15 0.27
N ALA A 284 -2.96 17.35 0.47
CA ALA A 284 -2.25 16.99 1.71
C ALA A 284 -2.26 18.10 2.78
N ILE A 285 -2.78 19.29 2.48
CA ILE A 285 -2.92 20.38 3.46
C ILE A 285 -4.06 20.01 4.42
N PRO A 286 -3.83 19.97 5.74
CA PRO A 286 -4.90 19.73 6.71
C PRO A 286 -6.06 20.69 6.50
N ALA A 287 -7.29 20.22 6.66
CA ALA A 287 -8.50 21.05 6.63
C ALA A 287 -8.58 21.94 7.89
N ALA A 288 -7.58 22.79 8.11
CA ALA A 288 -7.61 23.82 9.12
C ALA A 288 -8.44 25.01 8.60
N PRO A 289 -9.25 25.67 9.46
CA PRO A 289 -9.83 26.96 9.12
C PRO A 289 -8.70 27.91 8.71
N GLY A 290 -8.90 28.70 7.64
CA GLY A 290 -8.00 29.81 7.35
C GLY A 290 -7.93 30.71 8.58
N GLY A 291 -6.74 31.20 8.94
CA GLY A 291 -6.47 31.87 10.22
C GLY A 291 -7.17 33.22 10.44
N ASN A 292 -8.21 33.56 9.68
CA ASN A 292 -9.03 34.73 9.86
C ASN A 292 -10.50 34.32 9.93
N TYR A 293 -11.19 34.79 10.97
CA TYR A 293 -12.65 34.74 11.14
C TYR A 293 -13.44 35.38 9.96
N HIS A 294 -12.74 36.00 9.00
CA HIS A 294 -13.27 36.64 7.79
C HIS A 294 -12.91 35.91 6.47
N ALA A 295 -12.04 34.91 6.47
CA ALA A 295 -11.76 34.14 5.26
C ALA A 295 -12.83 33.05 5.10
N ALA A 296 -13.88 33.31 4.33
CA ALA A 296 -14.98 32.37 4.11
C ALA A 296 -14.54 31.02 3.49
N TRP A 297 -13.26 30.88 3.11
CA TRP A 297 -12.71 29.79 2.33
C TRP A 297 -11.53 29.13 3.07
N ARG A 298 -11.49 27.79 3.11
CA ARG A 298 -10.37 27.06 3.71
C ARG A 298 -9.11 27.31 2.89
N ARG A 299 -7.93 27.24 3.51
CA ARG A 299 -6.64 27.42 2.81
C ARG A 299 -6.50 26.46 1.62
N GLN A 300 -7.01 25.24 1.76
CA GLN A 300 -7.07 24.28 0.65
C GLN A 300 -7.90 24.80 -0.54
N ASP A 301 -9.07 25.39 -0.29
CA ASP A 301 -9.94 25.96 -1.32
C ASP A 301 -9.31 27.20 -1.99
N GLN A 302 -8.51 27.98 -1.24
CA GLN A 302 -7.69 29.06 -1.81
C GLN A 302 -6.62 28.55 -2.79
N VAL A 303 -5.97 27.41 -2.48
CA VAL A 303 -4.99 26.80 -3.40
C VAL A 303 -5.69 26.19 -4.63
N PHE A 304 -6.89 25.61 -4.49
CA PHE A 304 -7.68 25.18 -5.63
C PHE A 304 -8.06 26.36 -6.53
N LEU A 305 -8.49 27.48 -5.96
CA LEU A 305 -8.77 28.69 -6.71
C LEU A 305 -7.52 29.21 -7.43
N TYR A 306 -6.38 29.27 -6.74
CA TYR A 306 -5.11 29.68 -7.36
C TYR A 306 -4.74 28.76 -8.53
N SER A 307 -4.89 27.45 -8.36
CA SER A 307 -4.64 26.46 -9.41
C SER A 307 -5.60 26.65 -10.61
N ALA A 308 -6.85 26.98 -10.36
CA ALA A 308 -7.83 27.29 -11.41
C ALA A 308 -7.43 28.53 -12.22
N LEU A 309 -6.95 29.59 -11.56
CA LEU A 309 -6.41 30.79 -12.20
C LEU A 309 -5.15 30.48 -13.04
N LEU A 310 -4.35 29.49 -12.62
CA LEU A 310 -3.19 28.97 -13.36
C LEU A 310 -3.54 27.96 -14.47
N GLY A 311 -4.80 27.80 -14.85
CA GLY A 311 -5.19 26.95 -15.97
C GLY A 311 -5.47 25.49 -15.62
N ASP A 312 -5.64 25.14 -14.34
CA ASP A 312 -6.18 23.83 -13.97
C ASP A 312 -7.68 23.77 -14.23
N TYR A 313 -8.05 23.24 -15.40
CA TYR A 313 -9.45 23.12 -15.83
C TYR A 313 -10.32 22.27 -14.89
N HIS A 314 -9.74 21.28 -14.19
CA HIS A 314 -10.50 20.52 -13.19
C HIS A 314 -10.88 21.41 -12.01
N GLN A 315 -9.93 22.22 -11.53
CA GLN A 315 -10.23 23.16 -10.45
C GLN A 315 -11.08 24.33 -10.92
N GLN A 316 -11.02 24.75 -12.19
CA GLN A 316 -11.97 25.74 -12.73
C GLN A 316 -13.42 25.22 -12.63
N TYR A 317 -13.69 23.97 -13.03
CA TYR A 317 -15.02 23.40 -12.89
C TYR A 317 -15.44 23.29 -11.42
N ARG A 318 -14.56 22.77 -10.55
CA ARG A 318 -14.83 22.63 -9.11
C ARG A 318 -15.08 23.97 -8.44
N MET A 319 -14.19 24.94 -8.62
CA MET A 319 -14.30 26.25 -7.98
C MET A 319 -15.43 27.08 -8.57
N GLY A 320 -15.77 26.87 -9.85
CA GLY A 320 -16.99 27.42 -10.43
C GLY A 320 -18.26 26.93 -9.73
N ASN A 321 -18.34 25.65 -9.35
CA ASN A 321 -19.46 25.12 -8.55
C ASN A 321 -19.53 25.76 -7.15
N VAL A 322 -18.38 26.04 -6.54
CA VAL A 322 -18.30 26.69 -5.22
C VAL A 322 -18.77 28.14 -5.31
N LEU A 323 -18.24 28.91 -6.27
CA LEU A 323 -18.54 30.32 -6.46
C LEU A 323 -19.99 30.62 -6.83
N GLN A 324 -20.67 29.70 -7.54
CA GLN A 324 -22.08 29.88 -7.87
C GLN A 324 -23.03 29.84 -6.67
N ARG A 325 -22.55 29.40 -5.50
CA ARG A 325 -23.31 29.40 -4.24
C ARG A 325 -23.04 30.65 -3.39
N ASP A 326 -22.20 31.55 -3.87
CA ASP A 326 -21.88 32.80 -3.19
C ASP A 326 -23.03 33.81 -3.30
N THR A 327 -23.05 34.79 -2.40
CA THR A 327 -24.05 35.87 -2.41
C THR A 327 -23.60 37.08 -3.23
N ASP A 328 -22.30 37.23 -3.51
CA ASP A 328 -21.78 38.27 -4.40
C ASP A 328 -22.03 37.90 -5.89
N PRO A 329 -22.84 38.69 -6.62
CA PRO A 329 -23.10 38.44 -8.04
C PRO A 329 -21.83 38.39 -8.91
N ALA A 330 -20.80 39.17 -8.57
CA ALA A 330 -19.54 39.16 -9.34
C ALA A 330 -18.79 37.84 -9.18
N LEU A 331 -18.84 37.23 -7.99
CA LEU A 331 -18.26 35.90 -7.75
C LEU A 331 -19.08 34.80 -8.44
N VAL A 332 -20.41 34.90 -8.43
CA VAL A 332 -21.28 33.97 -9.15
C VAL A 332 -20.98 33.99 -10.66
N GLU A 333 -20.83 35.17 -11.27
CA GLU A 333 -20.49 35.29 -12.69
C GLU A 333 -19.08 34.76 -13.00
N ALA A 334 -18.09 35.03 -12.14
CA ALA A 334 -16.77 34.41 -12.26
C ALA A 334 -16.86 32.88 -12.20
N GLY A 335 -17.71 32.34 -11.31
CA GLY A 335 -17.94 30.90 -11.19
C GLY A 335 -18.56 30.27 -12.45
N LYS A 336 -19.52 30.95 -13.08
CA LYS A 336 -20.09 30.52 -14.37
C LYS A 336 -19.03 30.53 -15.47
N ALA A 337 -18.21 31.59 -15.52
CA ALA A 337 -17.13 31.71 -16.49
C ALA A 337 -16.09 30.58 -16.35
N MET A 338 -15.73 30.22 -15.11
CA MET A 338 -14.80 29.10 -14.87
C MET A 338 -15.36 27.76 -15.35
N GLN A 339 -16.64 27.46 -15.08
CA GLN A 339 -17.26 26.22 -15.56
C GLN A 339 -17.33 26.16 -17.09
N ALA A 340 -17.77 27.25 -17.73
CA ALA A 340 -17.85 27.32 -19.18
C ALA A 340 -16.47 27.13 -19.81
N CYS A 341 -15.43 27.73 -19.22
CA CYS A 341 -14.05 27.56 -19.70
C CYS A 341 -13.56 26.11 -19.57
N ALA A 342 -13.79 25.48 -18.41
CA ALA A 342 -13.42 24.10 -18.18
C ALA A 342 -14.14 23.15 -19.14
N GLN A 343 -15.44 23.33 -19.35
CA GLN A 343 -16.23 22.51 -20.26
C GLN A 343 -15.80 22.67 -21.72
N ALA A 344 -15.44 23.89 -22.14
CA ALA A 344 -14.95 24.15 -23.48
C ALA A 344 -13.56 23.56 -23.73
N ALA A 345 -12.67 23.64 -22.74
CA ALA A 345 -11.30 23.14 -22.86
C ALA A 345 -11.20 21.61 -22.65
N MET A 346 -12.06 21.04 -21.80
CA MET A 346 -11.94 19.68 -21.27
C MET A 346 -13.32 19.05 -21.02
N PRO A 347 -14.08 18.69 -22.07
CA PRO A 347 -15.47 18.23 -21.94
C PRO A 347 -15.63 16.93 -21.14
N HIS A 348 -14.55 16.14 -21.02
CA HIS A 348 -14.52 14.84 -20.31
C HIS A 348 -14.16 14.93 -18.82
N ARG A 349 -13.68 16.08 -18.32
CA ARG A 349 -13.43 16.28 -16.88
C ARG A 349 -14.62 17.01 -16.25
N ARG A 350 -15.51 16.27 -15.57
CA ARG A 350 -16.63 16.81 -14.78
C ARG A 350 -16.47 16.49 -13.31
#